data_AF-A0A7C6WT76-F1
#
_entry.id   AF-A0A7C6WT76-F1
#
_cell.length_a   1.000
_cell.length_b   1.000
_cell.length_c   1.000
_cell.angle_alpha   90.00
_cell.angle_beta   90.00
_cell.angle_gamma   90.00
#
_symmetry.space_group_name_H-M   'P 1'
#
loop_
_entity.id
_entity.type
_entity.pdbx_description
1 polymer ?
#
loop_
_entity_poly.entity_id
_entity_poly.type
_entity_poly.pdbx_seq_one_letter_code
_entity_poly.pdbx_strand_id
1 'polypeptide(L)'
;MKYQQDFVGSKAEFADFIKKIIPELFAGKLNVEGRNIVVPGDRDLDYKLKFTEEEDGGSFNLKVSWENPIEEEDDELELEVD
;
A
#
# COMPACT_ATOMS: atom_id res chain seq x y z
N MET A 1 4.28 8.95 -8.85
CA MET A 1 4.87 9.46 -7.60
C MET A 1 5.12 8.27 -6.67
N LYS A 2 6.18 8.28 -5.84
CA LYS A 2 6.49 7.22 -4.85
C LYS A 2 6.28 7.82 -3.46
N TYR A 3 5.61 7.09 -2.57
CA TYR A 3 5.40 7.47 -1.17
C TYR A 3 6.12 6.46 -0.26
N GLN A 4 6.93 6.94 0.69
CA GLN A 4 7.77 6.08 1.54
C GLN A 4 7.96 6.67 2.93
N GLN A 5 8.02 5.80 3.95
CA GLN A 5 8.39 6.17 5.31
C GLN A 5 9.35 5.12 5.87
N ASP A 6 10.50 5.56 6.40
CA ASP A 6 11.55 4.68 6.90
C ASP A 6 11.53 4.60 8.43
N PHE A 7 11.70 3.39 8.97
CA PHE A 7 11.74 3.11 10.40
C PHE A 7 12.93 2.21 10.72
N VAL A 8 13.59 2.47 11.86
CA VAL A 8 14.67 1.62 12.40
C VAL A 8 14.32 1.32 13.86
N GLY A 9 14.35 0.04 14.24
CA GLY A 9 13.99 -0.38 15.59
C GLY A 9 14.31 -1.85 15.85
N SER A 10 14.07 -2.28 17.09
CA SER A 10 14.22 -3.67 17.53
C SER A 10 13.13 -4.58 16.94
N LYS A 11 13.32 -5.91 17.07
CA LYS A 11 12.32 -6.90 16.65
C LYS A 11 10.96 -6.70 17.34
N ALA A 12 10.96 -6.25 18.59
CA ALA A 12 9.72 -5.99 19.35
C ALA A 12 8.98 -4.79 18.77
N GLU A 13 9.69 -3.69 18.53
CA GLU A 13 9.12 -2.47 17.92
C GLU A 13 8.60 -2.75 16.50
N PHE A 14 9.32 -3.56 15.72
CA PHE A 14 8.85 -4.00 14.41
C PHE A 14 7.57 -4.83 14.50
N ALA A 15 7.49 -5.77 15.45
CA ALA A 15 6.29 -6.60 15.62
C ALA A 15 5.07 -5.76 16.02
N ASP A 16 5.25 -4.79 16.91
CA ASP A 16 4.15 -3.90 17.34
C ASP A 16 3.75 -2.92 16.23
N PHE A 17 4.71 -2.46 15.43
CA PHE A 17 4.42 -1.69 14.21
C PHE A 17 3.54 -2.48 13.24
N ILE A 18 3.90 -3.73 12.93
CA ILE A 18 3.11 -4.59 12.02
C ILE A 18 1.70 -4.84 12.57
N LYS A 19 1.55 -5.13 13.87
CA LYS A 19 0.25 -5.32 14.52
C LYS A 19 -0.65 -4.09 14.45
N LYS A 20 -0.09 -2.89 14.31
CA LYS A 20 -0.85 -1.65 14.14
C LYS A 20 -1.19 -1.38 12.68
N ILE A 21 -0.17 -1.42 11.82
CA ILE A 21 -0.26 -0.94 10.44
C ILE A 21 -1.10 -1.86 9.57
N ILE A 22 -0.99 -3.18 9.73
CA ILE A 22 -1.73 -4.13 8.89
C ILE A 22 -3.24 -4.02 9.12
N PRO A 23 -3.76 -3.98 10.37
CA PRO A 23 -5.16 -3.68 10.59
C PRO A 23 -5.60 -2.30 10.08
N GLU A 24 -4.79 -1.26 10.25
CA GLU A 24 -5.09 0.09 9.73
C GLU A 24 -5.18 0.11 8.20
N LEU A 25 -4.32 -0.65 7.50
CA LEU A 25 -4.36 -0.83 6.05
C LEU A 25 -5.69 -1.44 5.60
N PHE A 26 -6.07 -2.57 6.18
CA PHE A 26 -7.32 -3.27 5.81
C PHE A 26 -8.58 -2.52 6.27
N ALA A 27 -8.47 -1.65 7.28
CA ALA A 27 -9.54 -0.74 7.66
C ALA A 27 -9.63 0.51 6.77
N GLY A 28 -8.72 0.69 5.80
CA GLY A 28 -8.65 1.88 4.95
C GLY A 28 -8.35 3.16 5.73
N LYS A 29 -7.55 3.06 6.79
CA LYS A 29 -7.17 4.19 7.67
C LYS A 29 -5.67 4.49 7.65
N LEU A 30 -4.89 3.65 6.97
CA LEU A 30 -3.44 3.83 6.90
C LEU A 30 -3.12 5.02 6.00
N ASN A 31 -2.54 6.06 6.62
CA ASN A 31 -2.04 7.24 5.92
C ASN A 31 -0.53 7.17 5.75
N VAL A 32 -0.04 7.35 4.53
CA VAL A 32 1.38 7.48 4.21
C VAL A 32 1.58 8.81 3.48
N GLU A 33 2.41 9.69 4.07
CA GLU A 33 2.73 11.02 3.52
C GLU A 33 1.50 11.83 3.06
N GLY A 34 0.42 11.79 3.85
CA GLY A 34 -0.82 12.52 3.58
C GLY A 34 -1.80 11.79 2.66
N ARG A 35 -1.45 10.61 2.12
CA ARG A 35 -2.35 9.78 1.31
C ARG A 35 -2.87 8.58 2.07
N ASN A 36 -4.17 8.37 2.03
CA ASN A 36 -4.79 7.17 2.57
C ASN A 36 -4.64 6.01 1.58
N ILE A 37 -4.18 4.86 2.05
CA ILE A 37 -4.08 3.65 1.23
C ILE A 37 -5.40 2.90 1.28
N VAL A 38 -5.98 2.62 0.12
CA VAL A 38 -7.20 1.83 -0.04
C VAL A 38 -6.87 0.60 -0.88
N VAL A 39 -6.94 -0.57 -0.27
CA VAL A 39 -6.80 -1.85 -0.98
C VAL A 39 -8.17 -2.22 -1.55
N PRO A 40 -8.29 -2.51 -2.85
CA PRO A 40 -9.58 -2.85 -3.45
C PRO A 40 -10.07 -4.21 -2.94
N GLY A 41 -11.38 -4.32 -2.71
CA GLY A 41 -12.06 -5.57 -2.30
C GLY A 41 -12.78 -6.27 -3.46
N ASP A 42 -12.78 -5.63 -4.63
CA ASP A 42 -13.53 -5.98 -5.84
C ASP A 42 -12.68 -6.62 -6.94
N ARG A 43 -11.36 -6.75 -6.74
CA ARG A 43 -10.44 -7.28 -7.74
C ARG A 43 -9.31 -8.09 -7.14
N ASP A 44 -8.62 -8.82 -8.00
CA ASP A 44 -7.46 -9.61 -7.62
C ASP A 44 -6.28 -8.72 -7.19
N LEU A 45 -5.50 -9.24 -6.24
CA LEU A 45 -4.29 -8.62 -5.73
C LEU A 45 -3.07 -9.45 -6.14
N ASP A 46 -2.08 -8.81 -6.73
CA ASP A 46 -0.77 -9.40 -6.99
C ASP A 46 0.12 -9.24 -5.75
N TYR A 47 0.44 -10.34 -5.07
CA TYR A 47 1.32 -10.31 -3.91
C TYR A 47 2.56 -11.18 -4.10
N LYS A 48 3.70 -10.69 -3.63
CA LYS A 48 5.01 -11.35 -3.72
C LYS A 48 5.80 -11.18 -2.43
N LEU A 49 6.20 -12.30 -1.83
CA LEU A 49 7.16 -12.34 -0.73
C LEU A 49 8.52 -12.78 -1.28
N LYS A 50 9.56 -11.97 -1.02
CA LYS A 50 10.96 -12.33 -1.29
C LYS A 50 11.72 -12.37 0.03
N PHE A 51 12.60 -13.33 0.18
CA PHE A 51 13.56 -13.41 1.28
C PHE A 51 14.96 -13.59 0.69
N THR A 52 15.93 -12.93 1.29
CA THR A 52 17.34 -12.98 0.91
C THR A 52 18.16 -13.04 2.19
N GLU A 53 19.02 -14.04 2.29
CA GLU A 53 19.93 -14.26 3.40
C GLU A 53 21.36 -14.25 2.86
N GLU A 54 22.22 -13.48 3.51
CA GLU A 54 23.63 -13.25 3.16
C GLU A 54 24.48 -13.35 4.44
N GLU A 55 25.80 -13.34 4.30
CA GLU A 55 26.72 -13.54 5.45
C GLU A 55 26.57 -12.47 6.55
N ASP A 56 26.21 -11.24 6.17
CA ASP A 56 26.05 -10.11 7.09
C ASP A 56 24.61 -9.90 7.60
N GLY A 57 23.66 -10.76 7.19
CA GLY A 57 22.28 -10.68 7.65
C GLY A 57 21.25 -11.10 6.61
N GLY A 58 19.99 -10.66 6.79
CA GLY A 58 18.90 -11.02 5.90
C GLY A 58 17.90 -9.90 5.70
N SER A 59 17.22 -9.95 4.56
CA SER A 59 16.12 -9.06 4.23
C SER A 59 14.92 -9.86 3.74
N PHE A 60 13.73 -9.37 4.03
CA PHE A 60 12.52 -9.83 3.38
C PHE A 60 11.74 -8.65 2.84
N ASN A 61 11.02 -8.87 1.75
CA ASN A 61 10.19 -7.88 1.11
C ASN A 61 8.83 -8.49 0.80
N LEU A 62 7.77 -7.89 1.34
CA LEU A 62 6.39 -8.19 0.96
C LEU A 62 5.89 -7.04 0.08
N LYS A 63 5.66 -7.34 -1.20
CA LYS A 63 5.05 -6.41 -2.15
C LYS A 63 3.62 -6.86 -2.43
N VAL A 64 2.67 -5.94 -2.31
CA VAL A 64 1.29 -6.11 -2.76
C VAL A 64 1.02 -5.05 -3.82
N SER A 65 0.34 -5.40 -4.90
CA SER A 65 0.03 -4.53 -6.03
C SER A 65 -1.34 -4.90 -6.59
N TRP A 66 -2.01 -3.94 -7.16
CA TRP A 66 -3.28 -4.11 -7.85
C TRP A 66 -3.33 -3.10 -8.99
N GLU A 67 -4.05 -3.46 -10.03
CA GLU A 67 -4.35 -2.53 -11.11
C GLU A 67 -5.55 -1.68 -10.69
N ASN A 68 -5.49 -0.39 -10.97
CA ASN A 68 -6.71 0.40 -11.04
C ASN A 68 -7.33 0.13 -12.40
N PRO A 69 -8.64 -0.16 -12.49
CA PRO A 69 -9.30 -0.01 -13.77
C PRO A 69 -8.98 1.41 -14.20
N ILE A 70 -8.46 1.54 -15.41
CA ILE A 70 -8.47 2.83 -16.07
C ILE A 70 -9.96 3.12 -16.19
N GLU A 71 -10.51 3.93 -15.28
CA GLU A 71 -11.70 4.68 -15.61
C GLU A 71 -11.27 5.47 -16.84
N GLU A 72 -11.72 5.06 -18.02
CA GLU A 72 -11.88 6.03 -19.10
C GLU A 72 -12.69 7.15 -18.44
N GLU A 73 -12.06 8.30 -18.20
CA GLU A 73 -12.79 9.51 -17.85
C GLU A 73 -13.84 9.69 -18.95
N ASP A 74 -15.07 9.26 -18.66
CA ASP A 74 -16.28 9.72 -19.32
C ASP A 74 -16.32 11.24 -19.04
N ASP A 75 -15.56 12.00 -19.84
CA ASP A 75 -15.77 13.42 -20.10
C ASP A 75 -17.14 13.56 -20.82
N GLU A 76 -18.22 13.20 -20.13
CA GLU A 76 -19.57 13.46 -20.57
C GLU A 76 -20.35 14.11 -19.42
N LEU A 77 -20.95 15.27 -19.75
CA LEU A 77 -21.81 16.19 -18.96
C LEU A 77 -21.05 17.38 -18.34
N GLU A 78 -21.22 18.64 -18.77
CA GLU A 78 -22.42 19.31 -19.29
C GLU A 78 -22.14 20.28 -20.45
N LEU A 79 -22.91 20.14 -21.53
CA LEU A 79 -23.24 21.22 -22.47
C LEU A 79 -24.38 22.10 -21.89
N GLU A 80 -24.26 23.42 -22.12
CA GLU A 80 -25.30 24.48 -22.13
C GLU A 80 -25.96 24.84 -20.76
N VAL A 81 -26.27 26.10 -20.39
CA VAL A 81 -26.51 27.39 -21.06
C VAL A 81 -26.54 28.51 -19.99
N ASP A 82 -26.02 29.71 -20.28
CA ASP A 82 -26.74 31.02 -20.23
C ASP A 82 -25.94 32.10 -20.99
#